data_AF-A0A9D8KBB7-F1
#
_entry.id   AF-A0A9D8KBB7-F1
#
_cell.length_a   1.000
_cell.length_b   1.000
_cell.length_c   1.000
_cell.angle_alpha   90.00
_cell.angle_beta   90.00
_cell.angle_gamma   90.00
#
_symmetry.space_group_name_H-M   'P 1'
#
loop_
_entity.id
_entity.type
_entity.pdbx_description
1 polymer ?
#
loop_
_entity_poly.entity_id
_entity_poly.type
_entity_poly.pdbx_seq_one_letter_code
_entity_poly.pdbx_strand_id
1 'polypeptide(L)'
;MNIFNIYLTVAALSALFGILLCLIFRGGLKSFIGTLFSESQVQKFWARIVYTVIILSSVSGALSNTYPESAKEDKLVLVWAVVDQLEAMLFRLLWVFLILFSVFLIGWAIGAKKK
;
A
#
# COMPACT_ATOMS: atom_id res chain seq x y z
N MET A 1 2.65 19.98 -20.47
CA MET A 1 2.99 18.57 -20.18
C MET A 1 1.74 17.76 -20.47
N ASN A 2 1.79 16.73 -21.33
CA ASN A 2 0.58 15.95 -21.63
C ASN A 2 0.03 15.31 -20.35
N ILE A 3 -1.29 15.36 -20.15
CA ILE A 3 -2.00 14.78 -19.00
C ILE A 3 -1.59 13.32 -18.77
N PHE A 4 -1.38 12.57 -19.85
CA PHE A 4 -0.87 11.21 -19.81
C PHE A 4 0.48 11.08 -19.06
N ASN A 5 1.42 12.02 -19.27
CA ASN A 5 2.70 12.00 -18.58
C ASN A 5 2.57 12.31 -17.08
N ILE A 6 1.55 13.08 -16.69
CA ILE A 6 1.25 13.37 -15.27
C ILE A 6 0.75 12.11 -14.59
N TYR A 7 -0.23 11.41 -15.20
CA TYR A 7 -0.71 10.12 -14.68
C TYR A 7 0.42 9.09 -14.57
N LEU A 8 1.28 8.99 -15.58
CA LEU A 8 2.41 8.05 -15.57
C LEU A 8 3.38 8.38 -14.42
N THR A 9 3.65 9.66 -14.19
CA THR A 9 4.55 10.13 -13.13
C THR A 9 3.98 9.84 -11.75
N VAL A 10 2.69 10.11 -11.53
CA VAL A 10 2.01 9.83 -10.26
C VAL A 10 1.91 8.33 -10.01
N ALA A 11 1.61 7.52 -11.03
CA ALA A 11 1.62 6.07 -10.91
C ALA A 11 3.01 5.52 -10.57
N ALA A 12 4.08 6.05 -11.18
CA ALA A 12 5.45 5.67 -10.89
C ALA A 12 5.87 6.04 -9.45
N LEU A 13 5.56 7.26 -9.00
CA LEU A 13 5.78 7.70 -7.61
C LEU A 13 5.03 6.81 -6.61
N SER A 14 3.80 6.45 -6.94
CA SER A 14 2.94 5.60 -6.09
C SER A 14 3.45 4.18 -5.99
N ALA A 15 3.95 3.61 -7.09
CA ALA A 15 4.61 2.32 -7.10
C ALA A 15 5.91 2.35 -6.27
N LEU A 16 6.72 3.40 -6.42
CA LEU A 16 7.93 3.63 -5.63
C LEU A 16 7.62 3.68 -4.13
N PHE A 17 6.58 4.40 -3.74
CA PHE A 17 6.13 4.50 -2.36
C PHE A 17 5.67 3.14 -1.81
N GLY A 18 4.88 2.40 -2.59
CA GLY A 18 4.46 1.03 -2.24
C GLY A 18 5.64 0.07 -2.04
N ILE A 19 6.68 0.17 -2.87
CA ILE A 19 7.92 -0.61 -2.73
C ILE A 19 8.66 -0.21 -1.44
N LEU A 20 8.77 1.09 -1.15
CA LEU A 20 9.44 1.59 0.05
C LEU A 20 8.79 1.05 1.32
N LEU A 21 7.46 1.03 1.37
CA LEU A 21 6.70 0.43 2.45
C LEU A 21 6.97 -1.07 2.57
N CYS A 22 6.96 -1.80 1.45
CA CYS A 22 7.30 -3.22 1.47
C CYS A 22 8.69 -3.48 2.08
N LEU A 23 9.67 -2.59 1.82
CA LEU A 23 11.01 -2.70 2.42
C LEU A 23 11.00 -2.47 3.93
N ILE A 24 10.29 -1.43 4.41
CA ILE A 24 10.17 -1.11 5.84
C ILE A 24 9.48 -2.25 6.59
N PHE A 25 8.38 -2.79 6.04
CA PHE A 25 7.59 -3.84 6.68
C PHE A 25 8.19 -5.24 6.51
N ARG A 26 9.22 -5.41 5.69
CA ARG A 26 9.80 -6.72 5.37
C ARG A 26 10.19 -7.53 6.60
N GLY A 27 10.79 -6.87 7.59
CA GLY A 27 11.22 -7.50 8.85
C GLY A 27 10.02 -8.01 9.67
N GLY A 28 9.08 -7.11 9.95
CA GLY A 28 7.88 -7.43 10.74
C GLY A 28 7.00 -8.48 10.07
N LEU A 29 6.79 -8.37 8.76
CA LEU A 29 5.95 -9.29 8.01
C LEU A 29 6.54 -10.71 7.95
N LYS A 30 7.87 -10.82 7.76
CA LYS A 30 8.56 -12.11 7.78
C LYS A 30 8.45 -12.79 9.15
N SER A 31 8.66 -12.04 10.23
CA SER A 31 8.54 -12.57 11.59
C SER A 31 7.11 -13.00 11.93
N PHE A 32 6.12 -12.25 11.45
CA PHE A 32 4.71 -12.56 11.67
C PHE A 32 4.30 -13.86 10.97
N ILE A 33 4.54 -13.91 9.66
CA ILE A 33 4.16 -15.04 8.84
C ILE A 33 4.90 -16.31 9.30
N GLY A 34 6.15 -16.16 9.75
CA GLY A 34 6.92 -17.23 10.39
C GLY A 34 6.32 -17.77 11.69
N THR A 35 5.58 -16.94 12.43
CA THR A 35 4.86 -17.36 13.64
C THR A 35 3.54 -18.08 13.32
N LEU A 36 2.86 -17.67 12.23
CA LEU A 36 1.57 -18.26 11.83
C LEU A 36 1.71 -19.59 11.09
N PHE A 37 2.72 -19.73 10.25
CA PHE A 37 2.90 -20.90 9.39
C PHE A 37 4.26 -21.52 9.65
N SER A 38 4.29 -22.81 9.98
CA SER A 38 5.54 -23.55 10.20
C SER A 38 6.26 -23.89 8.90
N GLU A 39 5.53 -24.02 7.79
CA GLU A 39 6.08 -24.39 6.48
C GLU A 39 6.65 -23.18 5.71
N SER A 40 7.92 -23.28 5.31
CA SER A 40 8.62 -22.20 4.61
C SER A 40 8.01 -21.82 3.25
N GLN A 41 7.35 -22.76 2.55
CA GLN A 41 6.71 -22.49 1.27
C GLN A 41 5.46 -21.63 1.44
N VAL A 42 4.62 -21.96 2.43
CA VAL A 42 3.41 -21.21 2.79
C VAL A 42 3.77 -19.81 3.28
N GLN A 43 4.85 -19.68 4.06
CA GLN A 43 5.34 -18.37 4.49
C GLN A 43 5.71 -17.45 3.31
N LYS A 44 6.45 -17.97 2.31
CA LYS A 44 6.85 -17.20 1.13
C LYS A 44 5.65 -16.78 0.28
N PHE A 45 4.65 -17.66 0.15
CA PHE A 45 3.42 -17.38 -0.57
C PHE A 45 2.64 -16.22 0.06
N TRP A 46 2.38 -16.28 1.36
CA TRP A 46 1.66 -15.23 2.07
C TRP A 46 2.42 -13.90 2.08
N ALA A 47 3.75 -13.93 2.23
CA ALA A 47 4.55 -12.72 2.18
C ALA A 47 4.42 -12.04 0.81
N ARG A 48 4.46 -12.82 -0.28
CA ARG A 48 4.23 -12.29 -1.64
C ARG A 48 2.85 -11.69 -1.79
N ILE A 49 1.79 -12.34 -1.32
CA ILE A 49 0.42 -11.81 -1.39
C ILE A 49 0.33 -10.45 -0.72
N VAL A 50 0.84 -10.33 0.51
CA VAL A 50 0.74 -9.06 1.26
C VAL A 50 1.53 -7.95 0.57
N TYR A 51 2.74 -8.21 0.07
CA TYR A 51 3.48 -7.20 -0.69
C TYR A 51 2.75 -6.81 -1.98
N THR A 52 2.15 -7.78 -2.69
CA THR A 52 1.35 -7.49 -3.88
C THR A 52 0.15 -6.61 -3.53
N VAL A 53 -0.56 -6.89 -2.42
CA VAL A 53 -1.67 -6.05 -1.96
C VAL A 53 -1.20 -4.64 -1.62
N ILE A 54 -0.08 -4.48 -0.91
CA ILE A 54 0.47 -3.15 -0.58
C ILE A 54 0.79 -2.35 -1.86
N ILE A 55 1.43 -2.99 -2.84
CA ILE A 55 1.77 -2.36 -4.12
C ILE A 55 0.50 -2.00 -4.90
N LEU A 56 -0.45 -2.93 -5.01
CA LEU A 56 -1.71 -2.70 -5.71
C LEU A 56 -2.57 -1.63 -5.05
N SER A 57 -2.62 -1.57 -3.72
CA SER A 57 -3.34 -0.52 -2.98
C SER A 57 -2.71 0.85 -3.19
N SER A 58 -1.37 0.91 -3.24
CA SER A 58 -0.65 2.15 -3.55
C SER A 58 -0.95 2.63 -4.97
N VAL A 59 -0.87 1.74 -5.97
CA VAL A 59 -1.17 2.09 -7.37
C VAL A 59 -2.67 2.36 -7.60
N SER A 60 -3.57 1.66 -6.89
CA SER A 60 -5.01 1.84 -7.01
C SER A 60 -5.49 3.21 -6.51
N GLY A 61 -4.92 3.73 -5.42
CA GLY A 61 -5.22 5.11 -4.99
C GLY A 61 -4.75 6.14 -6.02
N ALA A 62 -3.62 5.88 -6.67
CA ALA A 62 -3.07 6.71 -7.74
C ALA A 62 -3.88 6.70 -9.06
N LEU A 63 -4.80 5.74 -9.22
CA LEU A 63 -5.64 5.61 -10.41
C LEU A 63 -7.12 5.96 -10.15
N SER A 64 -7.51 6.09 -8.89
CA SER A 64 -8.91 6.26 -8.47
C SER A 64 -9.42 7.69 -8.49
N ASN A 65 -8.54 8.70 -8.53
CA ASN A 65 -8.95 10.10 -8.63
C ASN A 65 -8.80 10.56 -10.09
N THR A 66 -9.93 10.81 -10.74
CA THR A 66 -10.01 11.43 -12.05
C THR A 66 -9.63 12.90 -11.92
N TYR A 67 -8.63 13.36 -12.68
CA TYR A 67 -8.29 14.78 -12.72
C TYR A 67 -9.48 15.57 -13.28
N PRO A 68 -9.96 16.62 -12.60
CA PRO A 68 -10.97 17.49 -13.19
C PRO A 68 -10.38 18.16 -14.44
N GLU A 69 -11.19 18.28 -15.50
CA GLU A 69 -10.80 18.93 -16.77
C GLU A 69 -10.16 20.32 -16.55
N SER A 70 -10.58 21.04 -15.50
CA SER A 70 -10.03 22.34 -15.08
C SER A 70 -8.58 22.31 -14.58
N ALA A 71 -8.06 21.16 -14.16
CA ALA A 71 -6.66 21.01 -13.75
C ALA A 71 -5.67 21.08 -14.93
N LYS A 72 -6.16 21.11 -16.18
CA LYS A 72 -5.34 21.28 -17.38
C LYS A 72 -4.85 22.72 -17.57
N GLU A 73 -5.58 23.70 -17.03
CA GLU A 73 -5.33 25.12 -17.27
C GLU A 73 -4.61 25.80 -16.10
N ASP A 74 -4.84 25.35 -14.86
CA ASP A 74 -4.27 25.97 -13.66
C ASP A 74 -3.33 25.03 -12.89
N LYS A 75 -2.05 25.45 -12.76
CA LYS A 75 -1.01 24.72 -12.03
C LYS A 75 -1.33 24.55 -10.54
N LEU A 76 -2.04 25.50 -9.93
CA LEU A 76 -2.38 25.43 -8.51
C LEU A 76 -3.41 24.31 -8.26
N VAL A 77 -4.42 24.21 -9.15
CA VAL A 77 -5.45 23.16 -9.12
C VAL A 77 -4.83 21.78 -9.35
N LEU A 78 -3.81 21.68 -10.19
CA LEU A 78 -3.05 20.45 -10.40
C LEU A 78 -2.35 19.96 -9.12
N VAL A 79 -1.69 20.87 -8.39
CA VAL A 79 -0.98 20.52 -7.13
C VAL A 79 -1.97 20.03 -6.07
N TRP A 80 -3.11 20.72 -5.91
CA TRP A 80 -4.16 20.28 -4.98
C TRP A 80 -4.73 18.91 -5.33
N ALA A 81 -5.01 18.66 -6.61
CA ALA A 81 -5.49 17.34 -7.05
C ALA A 81 -4.49 16.20 -6.75
N VAL A 82 -3.19 16.47 -6.84
CA VAL A 82 -2.13 15.52 -6.46
C VAL A 82 -2.11 15.28 -4.95
N VAL A 83 -2.31 16.32 -4.14
CA VAL A 83 -2.37 16.21 -2.67
C VAL A 83 -3.56 15.36 -2.23
N ASP A 84 -4.75 15.62 -2.76
CA ASP A 84 -5.97 14.87 -2.44
C ASP A 84 -5.82 13.37 -2.81
N GLN A 85 -5.12 13.10 -3.91
CA GLN A 85 -4.81 11.74 -4.34
C GLN A 85 -3.82 11.04 -3.41
N LEU A 86 -2.81 11.76 -2.92
CA LEU A 86 -1.85 11.23 -1.96
C LEU A 86 -2.51 10.96 -0.60
N GLU A 87 -3.42 11.83 -0.16
CA GLU A 87 -4.23 11.61 1.05
C GLU A 87 -5.10 10.35 0.93
N ALA A 88 -5.83 10.19 -0.18
CA ALA A 88 -6.66 9.02 -0.42
C ALA A 88 -5.83 7.71 -0.46
N MET A 89 -4.63 7.76 -1.06
CA MET A 89 -3.69 6.64 -1.03
C MET A 89 -3.26 6.29 0.39
N LEU A 90 -2.81 7.27 1.17
CA LEU A 90 -2.38 7.07 2.55
C LEU A 90 -3.51 6.52 3.42
N PHE A 91 -4.74 7.00 3.23
CA PHE A 91 -5.90 6.53 3.97
C PHE A 91 -6.23 5.06 3.66
N ARG A 92 -6.23 4.66 2.38
CA ARG A 92 -6.42 3.25 2.00
C ARG A 92 -5.30 2.37 2.53
N LEU A 93 -4.07 2.85 2.46
CA LEU A 93 -2.90 2.15 2.97
C LEU A 93 -2.99 1.98 4.51
N LEU A 94 -3.42 3.01 5.23
CA LEU A 94 -3.66 2.95 6.68
C LEU A 94 -4.69 1.86 7.01
N TRP A 95 -5.79 1.76 6.26
CA TRP A 95 -6.79 0.71 6.42
C TRP A 95 -6.21 -0.69 6.19
N VAL A 96 -5.41 -0.87 5.13
CA VAL A 96 -4.73 -2.14 4.88
C VAL A 96 -3.81 -2.50 6.04
N PHE A 97 -3.06 -1.51 6.58
CA PHE A 97 -2.23 -1.73 7.76
C PHE A 97 -3.04 -2.06 9.01
N LEU A 98 -4.15 -1.38 9.25
CA LEU A 98 -5.05 -1.68 10.37
C LEU A 98 -5.58 -3.11 10.29
N ILE A 99 -5.97 -3.57 9.09
CA ILE A 99 -6.44 -4.94 8.87
C ILE A 99 -5.30 -5.93 9.12
N LEU A 100 -4.13 -5.71 8.51
CA LEU A 100 -2.96 -6.56 8.71
C LEU A 100 -2.53 -6.62 10.18
N PHE A 101 -2.54 -5.49 10.88
CA PHE A 101 -2.18 -5.38 12.28
C PHE A 101 -3.23 -6.03 13.20
N SER A 102 -4.52 -5.94 12.87
CA SER A 102 -5.58 -6.63 13.60
C SER A 102 -5.44 -8.15 13.46
N VAL A 103 -5.20 -8.64 12.24
CA VAL A 103 -4.89 -10.06 12.00
C VAL A 103 -3.60 -10.45 12.74
N PHE A 104 -2.61 -9.55 12.82
CA PHE A 104 -1.39 -9.74 13.60
C PHE A 104 -1.68 -9.94 15.08
N LEU A 105 -2.43 -9.03 15.70
CA LEU A 105 -2.78 -9.10 17.12
C LEU A 105 -3.59 -10.36 17.45
N ILE A 106 -4.54 -10.74 16.59
CA ILE A 106 -5.35 -11.95 16.79
C ILE A 106 -4.47 -13.20 16.70
N GLY A 107 -3.62 -13.31 15.67
CA GLY A 107 -2.69 -14.43 15.52
C GLY A 107 -1.74 -14.54 16.72
N TRP A 108 -1.21 -13.42 17.20
CA TRP A 108 -0.36 -13.38 18.39
C TRP A 108 -1.13 -13.78 19.65
N ALA A 109 -2.33 -13.27 19.88
CA ALA A 109 -3.14 -13.61 21.06
C ALA A 109 -3.53 -15.10 21.11
N ILE A 110 -3.82 -15.71 19.95
CA ILE A 110 -4.12 -17.14 19.84
C ILE A 110 -2.85 -17.98 20.04
N GLY A 111 -1.72 -17.56 19.47
CA GLY A 111 -0.43 -18.23 19.63
C GLY A 111 0.12 -18.13 21.07
N ALA A 112 -0.08 -17.00 21.74
CA ALA A 112 0.32 -16.77 23.12
C ALA A 112 -0.43 -17.68 24.11
N LYS A 113 -1.66 -18.09 23.79
CA LYS A 113 -2.43 -19.06 24.60
C LYS A 113 -1.94 -20.52 24.48
N LYS A 114 -1.09 -20.83 23.50
CA LYS A 114 -0.58 -22.21 23.27
C LYS A 114 0.82 -22.45 23.85
N LYS A 115 1.44 -21.44 24.48
CA LYS A 115 2.64 -21.58 25.32
C LYS A 115 2.27 -21.48 26.78
#